data_AF-A0A0L0M8S3-F1
#
_entry.id   AF-A0A0L0M8S3-F1
#
_cell.length_a   1.000
_cell.length_b   1.000
_cell.length_c   1.000
_cell.angle_alpha   90.00
_cell.angle_beta   90.00
_cell.angle_gamma   90.00
#
_symmetry.space_group_name_H-M   'P 1'
#
loop_
_entity.id
_entity.type
_entity.pdbx_description
1 polymer ?
#
loop_
_entity_poly.entity_id
_entity_poly.type
_entity_poly.pdbx_seq_one_letter_code
_entity_poly.pdbx_strand_id
1 'polypeptide(L)'
;MFSWLAIESMVLNRAAVKEPLADALRPTLGIQLAPPVVGGVTYLALTHGAPDTFAYMLFGYGLYQALMLTRLVPWIRQQTFTPSYWAFSFGVAALPTMAIRMVERGAQGPVEWLALGLFVATNVIIGGLIVGTVRRVSTASCCPRCRCG
;
A
#
# COMPACT_ATOMS: atom_id res chain seq x y z
N MET A 1 10.72 13.63 0.69
CA MET A 1 9.84 13.91 1.84
C MET A 1 9.08 15.22 1.64
N PHE A 2 9.76 16.37 1.51
CA PHE A 2 9.08 17.65 1.28
C PHE A 2 8.17 17.69 0.04
N SER A 3 8.62 17.12 -1.08
CA SER A 3 7.80 16.99 -2.30
C SER A 3 6.51 16.19 -2.07
N TRP A 4 6.60 15.11 -1.30
CA TRP A 4 5.44 14.29 -0.97
C TRP A 4 4.43 15.08 -0.12
N LEU A 5 4.85 15.75 0.95
CA LEU A 5 3.95 16.54 1.80
C LEU A 5 3.20 17.63 1.02
N ALA A 6 3.89 18.28 0.07
CA ALA A 6 3.26 19.26 -0.82
C ALA A 6 2.19 18.61 -1.73
N ILE A 7 2.50 17.46 -2.31
CA ILE A 7 1.58 16.74 -3.22
C ILE A 7 0.40 16.13 -2.46
N GLU A 8 0.63 15.56 -1.28
CA GLU A 8 -0.39 14.89 -0.49
C GLU A 8 -1.54 15.84 -0.13
N SER A 9 -1.22 17.09 0.23
CA SER A 9 -2.21 18.13 0.50
C SER A 9 -3.12 18.37 -0.70
N MET A 10 -2.57 18.41 -1.92
CA MET A 10 -3.35 18.57 -3.15
C MET A 10 -4.21 17.33 -3.46
N VAL A 11 -3.66 16.14 -3.26
CA VAL A 11 -4.37 14.86 -3.50
C VAL A 11 -5.55 14.72 -2.55
N LEU A 12 -5.36 15.00 -1.25
CA LEU A 12 -6.42 14.96 -0.25
C LEU A 12 -7.48 16.03 -0.50
N ASN A 13 -7.07 17.26 -0.84
CA ASN A 13 -8.01 18.32 -1.19
C ASN A 13 -8.87 17.94 -2.42
N ARG A 14 -8.25 17.34 -3.46
CA ARG A 14 -9.00 16.81 -4.61
C ARG A 14 -9.99 15.73 -4.17
N ALA A 15 -9.54 14.79 -3.34
CA ALA A 15 -10.38 13.69 -2.87
C ALA A 15 -11.58 14.16 -2.03
N ALA A 16 -11.44 15.29 -1.34
CA ALA A 16 -12.52 15.86 -0.52
C ALA A 16 -13.52 16.71 -1.33
N VAL A 17 -13.06 17.44 -2.35
CA VAL A 17 -13.86 18.51 -3.00
C VAL A 17 -14.31 18.13 -4.41
N LYS A 18 -13.59 17.26 -5.10
CA LYS A 18 -13.92 16.86 -6.48
C LYS A 18 -14.75 15.58 -6.50
N GLU A 19 -15.34 15.33 -7.66
CA GLU A 19 -16.07 14.09 -7.92
C GLU A 19 -15.18 12.87 -7.64
N PRO A 20 -15.77 11.77 -7.13
CA PRO A 20 -15.05 10.53 -6.88
C PRO A 20 -14.26 10.06 -8.12
N LEU A 21 -13.13 9.41 -7.88
CA LEU A 21 -12.39 8.78 -8.98
C LEU A 21 -13.29 7.80 -9.71
N ALA A 22 -13.12 7.77 -11.04
CA ALA A 22 -13.68 6.71 -11.87
C ALA A 22 -13.37 5.35 -11.25
N ASP A 23 -14.37 4.49 -11.30
CA ASP A 23 -14.44 3.21 -10.61
C ASP A 23 -13.21 2.31 -10.84
N ALA A 24 -12.68 2.30 -12.06
CA ALA A 24 -11.47 1.55 -12.43
C ALA A 24 -10.16 2.11 -11.84
N LEU A 25 -10.16 3.38 -11.42
CA LEU A 25 -9.00 4.08 -10.85
C LEU A 25 -9.01 4.13 -9.32
N ARG A 26 -10.11 3.78 -8.65
CA ARG A 26 -10.16 3.75 -7.18
C ARG A 26 -9.00 2.97 -6.52
N PRO A 27 -8.50 1.84 -7.09
CA PRO A 27 -7.36 1.14 -6.51
C PRO A 27 -6.05 1.93 -6.50
N THR A 28 -5.90 2.99 -7.32
CA THR A 28 -4.68 3.81 -7.34
C THR A 28 -4.48 4.61 -6.05
N LEU A 29 -5.52 4.76 -5.23
CA LEU A 29 -5.40 5.32 -3.88
C LEU A 29 -4.41 4.55 -3.01
N GLY A 30 -4.16 3.26 -3.30
CA GLY A 30 -3.11 2.48 -2.65
C GLY A 30 -1.71 3.09 -2.75
N ILE A 31 -1.44 3.92 -3.77
CA ILE A 31 -0.15 4.62 -3.93
C ILE A 31 0.08 5.59 -2.77
N GLN A 32 -0.96 6.17 -2.17
CA GLN A 32 -0.82 7.12 -1.06
C GLN A 32 -0.18 6.51 0.19
N LEU A 33 -0.25 5.20 0.37
CA LEU A 33 0.44 4.52 1.47
C LEU A 33 1.95 4.54 1.29
N ALA A 34 2.45 4.53 0.06
CA ALA A 34 3.86 4.29 -0.21
C ALA A 34 4.79 5.43 0.27
N PRO A 35 4.51 6.73 0.01
CA PRO A 35 5.44 7.80 0.37
C PRO A 35 5.92 7.83 1.83
N PRO A 36 5.05 7.72 2.87
CA PRO A 36 5.52 7.74 4.26
C PRO A 36 6.39 6.53 4.59
N VAL A 37 5.96 5.33 4.21
CA VAL A 37 6.65 4.08 4.59
C VAL A 37 7.92 3.86 3.79
N VAL A 38 7.94 4.18 2.50
CA VAL A 38 9.14 4.10 1.64
C VAL A 38 10.13 5.19 2.04
N GLY A 39 9.62 6.37 2.38
CA GLY A 39 10.39 7.43 3.01
C GLY A 39 11.05 6.97 4.30
N GLY A 40 10.29 6.30 5.17
CA GLY A 40 10.78 5.73 6.42
C GLY A 40 11.82 4.62 6.23
N VAL A 41 11.61 3.69 5.30
CA VAL A 41 12.60 2.65 4.94
C VAL A 41 13.90 3.30 4.46
N THR A 42 13.81 4.28 3.57
CA THR A 42 15.00 4.99 3.06
C THR A 42 15.68 5.80 4.15
N TYR A 43 14.90 6.49 4.99
CA TYR A 43 15.41 7.26 6.12
C TYR A 43 16.20 6.37 7.07
N LEU A 44 15.63 5.22 7.46
CA LEU A 44 16.35 4.23 8.25
C LEU A 44 17.60 3.78 7.50
N ALA A 45 17.52 3.42 6.21
CA ALA A 45 18.70 2.98 5.46
C ALA A 45 19.86 3.99 5.45
N LEU A 46 19.59 5.29 5.54
CA LEU A 46 20.59 6.36 5.56
C LEU A 46 21.10 6.71 6.96
N THR A 47 20.33 6.42 8.01
CA THR A 47 20.72 6.69 9.40
C THR A 47 21.25 5.43 10.09
N HIS A 48 21.89 5.61 11.25
CA HIS A 48 22.42 4.54 12.08
C HIS A 48 21.95 4.68 13.53
N GLY A 49 22.01 3.59 14.29
CA GLY A 49 21.55 3.53 15.67
C GLY A 49 20.08 3.16 15.82
N ALA A 50 19.57 3.31 17.04
CA ALA A 50 18.18 3.00 17.36
C ALA A 50 17.20 3.91 16.58
N PRO A 51 15.99 3.44 16.25
CA PRO A 51 15.00 4.27 15.57
C PRO A 51 14.66 5.49 16.41
N ASP A 52 14.83 6.67 15.82
CA ASP A 52 14.57 7.94 16.47
C ASP A 52 13.10 8.34 16.34
N THR A 53 12.73 9.46 16.96
CA THR A 53 11.35 9.96 16.93
C THR A 53 10.84 10.17 15.50
N PHE A 54 11.69 10.59 14.56
CA PHE A 54 11.28 10.79 13.17
C PHE A 54 10.91 9.47 12.48
N ALA A 55 11.66 8.39 12.71
CA ALA A 55 11.29 7.07 12.23
C ALA A 55 9.93 6.60 12.80
N TYR A 56 9.67 6.81 14.09
CA TYR A 56 8.37 6.49 14.70
C TYR A 56 7.23 7.34 14.15
N MET A 57 7.45 8.63 13.87
CA MET A 57 6.45 9.50 13.25
C MET A 57 6.06 9.00 11.84
N LEU A 58 7.05 8.65 11.02
CA LEU A 58 6.82 8.10 9.68
C LEU A 58 6.09 6.75 9.74
N PHE A 59 6.47 5.89 10.68
CA PHE A 59 5.81 4.60 10.88
C PHE A 59 4.36 4.77 11.32
N GLY A 60 4.11 5.63 12.31
CA GLY A 60 2.77 5.96 12.79
C GLY A 60 1.87 6.54 11.69
N TYR A 61 2.42 7.45 10.87
CA TYR A 61 1.70 7.99 9.72
C TYR A 61 1.40 6.92 8.67
N GLY A 62 2.36 6.03 8.39
CA GLY A 62 2.17 4.87 7.51
C GLY A 62 1.07 3.92 8.00
N LEU A 63 1.02 3.64 9.30
CA LEU A 63 -0.05 2.85 9.93
C LEU A 63 -1.41 3.55 9.79
N TYR A 64 -1.48 4.86 10.04
CA TYR A 64 -2.69 5.64 9.85
C TYR A 64 -3.20 5.55 8.39
N GLN A 65 -2.31 5.69 7.40
CA GLN A 65 -2.65 5.55 5.98
C GLN A 65 -3.10 4.13 5.63
N ALA A 66 -2.49 3.11 6.24
CA ALA A 66 -2.90 1.72 6.04
C ALA A 66 -4.29 1.44 6.62
N LEU A 67 -4.60 1.97 7.82
CA LEU A 67 -5.92 1.86 8.44
C LEU A 67 -6.98 2.60 7.62
N MET A 68 -6.65 3.80 7.14
CA MET A 68 -7.52 4.56 6.23
C MET A 68 -7.82 3.74 4.97
N LEU A 69 -6.80 3.21 4.30
CA LEU A 69 -7.00 2.37 3.12
C LEU A 69 -7.82 1.12 3.42
N THR A 70 -7.58 0.47 4.56
CA THR A 70 -8.34 -0.71 5.02
C THR A 70 -9.82 -0.38 5.15
N ARG A 71 -10.15 0.80 5.69
CA ARG A 71 -11.53 1.29 5.75
C ARG A 71 -12.13 1.56 4.37
N LEU A 72 -11.33 2.01 3.39
CA LEU A 72 -11.78 2.23 2.01
C LEU A 72 -11.86 0.94 1.18
N VAL A 73 -11.28 -0.18 1.62
CA VAL A 73 -11.27 -1.44 0.85
C VAL A 73 -12.65 -1.86 0.35
N PRO A 74 -13.74 -1.85 1.15
CA PRO A 74 -15.06 -2.24 0.66
C PRO A 74 -15.55 -1.36 -0.49
N TRP A 75 -15.26 -0.06 -0.45
CA TRP A 75 -15.62 0.90 -1.49
C TRP A 75 -14.77 0.72 -2.77
N ILE A 76 -13.49 0.37 -2.62
CA ILE A 76 -12.59 0.06 -3.74
C ILE A 76 -12.98 -1.26 -4.41
N ARG A 77 -13.42 -2.24 -3.62
CA ARG A 77 -13.81 -3.60 -4.07
C ARG A 77 -15.19 -3.72 -4.69
N GLN A 78 -15.95 -2.63 -4.81
CA GLN A 78 -17.23 -2.62 -5.52
C GLN A 78 -17.10 -3.02 -6.99
N GLN A 79 -15.89 -2.92 -7.55
CA GLN A 79 -15.60 -3.20 -8.95
C GLN A 79 -14.83 -4.49 -9.16
N THR A 80 -15.02 -5.08 -10.34
CA THR A 80 -14.26 -6.27 -10.77
C THR A 80 -12.75 -6.01 -10.72
N PHE A 81 -11.97 -7.08 -10.50
CA PHE A 81 -10.51 -6.98 -10.42
C PHE A 81 -9.90 -6.35 -11.68
N THR A 82 -9.23 -5.22 -11.51
CA THR A 82 -8.48 -4.52 -12.55
C THR A 82 -6.97 -4.58 -12.26
N PRO A 83 -6.09 -4.43 -13.28
CA PRO A 83 -4.66 -4.35 -13.05
C PRO A 83 -4.25 -3.22 -12.08
N SER A 84 -5.07 -2.16 -11.97
CA SER A 84 -4.86 -1.04 -11.06
C SER A 84 -4.70 -1.46 -9.59
N TYR A 85 -5.19 -2.64 -9.18
CA TYR A 85 -4.99 -3.17 -7.83
C TYR A 85 -3.53 -3.40 -7.46
N TRP A 86 -2.62 -3.53 -8.44
CA TRP A 86 -1.19 -3.59 -8.19
C TRP A 86 -0.63 -2.29 -7.59
N ALA A 87 -1.36 -1.17 -7.66
CA ALA A 87 -1.01 0.08 -6.99
C ALA A 87 -0.78 -0.07 -5.47
N PHE A 88 -1.43 -1.04 -4.81
CA PHE A 88 -1.23 -1.30 -3.39
C PHE A 88 0.11 -1.96 -3.07
N SER A 89 0.65 -2.76 -4.00
CA SER A 89 1.78 -3.66 -3.76
C SER A 89 2.98 -2.97 -3.14
N PHE A 90 3.35 -1.80 -3.66
CA PHE A 90 4.52 -1.07 -3.21
C PHE A 90 4.37 -0.56 -1.77
N GLY A 91 3.23 0.07 -1.45
CA GLY A 91 2.95 0.57 -0.10
C GLY A 91 2.84 -0.56 0.92
N VAL A 92 2.11 -1.63 0.59
CA VAL A 92 1.94 -2.77 1.51
C VAL A 92 3.23 -3.56 1.68
N ALA A 93 4.15 -3.59 0.72
CA ALA A 93 5.47 -4.22 0.89
C ALA A 93 6.42 -3.38 1.76
N ALA A 94 6.38 -2.05 1.60
CA ALA A 94 7.29 -1.15 2.31
C ALA A 94 6.92 -0.99 3.79
N LEU A 95 5.64 -1.07 4.17
CA LEU A 95 5.19 -0.95 5.56
C LEU A 95 5.79 -2.00 6.52
N PRO A 96 5.69 -3.33 6.28
CA PRO A 96 6.36 -4.33 7.11
C PRO A 96 7.88 -4.23 7.00
N THR A 97 8.43 -3.86 5.83
CA THR A 97 9.87 -3.66 5.67
C THR A 97 10.39 -2.57 6.62
N MET A 98 9.63 -1.48 6.77
CA MET A 98 9.96 -0.44 7.74
C MET A 98 9.91 -0.96 9.18
N ALA A 99 8.84 -1.66 9.55
CA ALA A 99 8.68 -2.23 10.89
C ALA A 99 9.83 -3.20 11.23
N ILE A 100 10.17 -4.11 10.31
CA ILE A 100 11.27 -5.06 10.48
C ILE A 100 12.60 -4.33 10.67
N ARG A 101 12.90 -3.31 9.85
CA ARG A 101 14.13 -2.49 10.01
C ARG A 101 14.18 -1.75 11.34
N MET A 102 13.04 -1.33 11.87
CA MET A 102 12.98 -0.73 13.21
C MET A 102 13.30 -1.76 14.28
N VAL A 103 12.75 -2.98 14.18
CA VAL A 103 13.03 -4.09 15.12
C VAL A 103 14.51 -4.51 15.07
N GLU A 104 15.09 -4.65 13.87
CA GLU A 104 16.53 -4.94 13.67
C GLU A 104 17.43 -3.90 14.35
N ARG A 105 16.96 -2.67 14.49
CA ARG A 105 17.67 -1.57 15.14
C ARG A 105 17.38 -1.42 16.63
N GLY A 106 16.65 -2.37 17.21
CA GLY A 106 16.36 -2.41 18.63
C GLY A 106 15.04 -1.74 19.03
N ALA A 107 14.11 -1.48 18.09
CA ALA A 107 12.73 -1.21 18.48
C ALA A 107 12.12 -2.47 19.11
N GLN A 108 11.49 -2.31 20.26
CA GLN A 108 10.88 -3.40 21.03
C GLN A 108 9.40 -3.13 21.28
N GLY A 109 8.69 -4.15 21.77
CA GLY A 109 7.30 -4.03 22.18
C GLY A 109 6.32 -4.07 20.99
N PRO A 110 5.37 -3.12 20.87
CA PRO A 110 4.31 -3.21 19.87
C PRO A 110 4.80 -3.29 18.41
N VAL A 111 5.96 -2.70 18.10
CA VAL A 111 6.51 -2.69 16.73
C VAL A 111 6.88 -4.10 16.27
N GLU A 112 7.33 -4.98 17.17
CA GLU A 112 7.71 -6.36 16.85
C GLU A 112 6.49 -7.19 16.42
N TRP A 113 5.42 -7.12 17.21
CA TRP A 113 4.15 -7.76 16.88
C TRP A 113 3.54 -7.20 15.59
N LEU A 114 3.62 -5.88 15.40
CA LEU A 114 3.18 -5.24 14.17
C LEU A 114 4.02 -5.68 12.98
N ALA A 115 5.34 -5.82 13.10
CA ALA A 115 6.20 -6.27 12.00
C ALA A 115 5.76 -7.63 11.47
N LEU A 116 5.53 -8.59 12.36
CA LEU A 116 5.03 -9.93 12.00
C LEU A 116 3.62 -9.86 11.40
N GLY A 117 2.69 -9.16 12.04
CA GLY A 117 1.31 -9.04 11.58
C GLY A 117 1.22 -8.39 10.19
N LEU A 118 1.97 -7.30 9.98
CA LEU A 118 2.05 -6.59 8.71
C LEU A 118 2.70 -7.47 7.63
N PHE A 119 3.76 -8.22 7.97
CA PHE A 119 4.42 -9.10 7.01
C PHE A 119 3.48 -10.20 6.50
N VAL A 120 2.73 -10.84 7.40
CA VAL A 120 1.71 -11.83 7.02
C VAL A 120 0.62 -11.17 6.16
N ALA A 121 0.10 -10.02 6.58
CA ALA A 121 -0.93 -9.29 5.84
C ALA A 121 -0.48 -8.95 4.41
N THR A 122 0.75 -8.47 4.25
CA THR A 122 1.34 -8.15 2.95
C THR A 122 1.41 -9.37 2.04
N ASN A 123 1.89 -10.51 2.54
CA ASN A 123 1.95 -11.74 1.76
C ASN A 123 0.57 -12.21 1.31
N VAL A 124 -0.44 -12.13 2.19
CA VAL A 124 -1.84 -12.45 1.85
C VAL A 124 -2.37 -11.52 0.76
N ILE A 125 -2.12 -10.21 0.86
CA ILE A 125 -2.56 -9.23 -0.14
C ILE A 125 -1.90 -9.52 -1.49
N ILE A 126 -0.57 -9.67 -1.53
CA ILE A 126 0.17 -9.96 -2.76
C ILE A 126 -0.29 -11.31 -3.37
N GLY A 127 -0.48 -12.35 -2.54
CA GLY A 127 -1.03 -13.63 -2.99
C GLY A 127 -2.41 -13.48 -3.63
N GLY A 128 -3.28 -12.65 -3.03
CA GLY A 128 -4.59 -12.31 -3.61
C GLY A 128 -4.49 -11.61 -4.97
N LEU A 129 -3.54 -10.68 -5.13
CA LEU A 129 -3.28 -10.00 -6.42
C LEU A 129 -2.77 -10.97 -7.49
N ILE A 130 -1.87 -11.89 -7.12
CA ILE A 130 -1.36 -12.93 -8.02
C ILE A 130 -2.51 -13.82 -8.49
N VAL A 131 -3.34 -14.33 -7.56
CA VAL A 131 -4.50 -15.17 -7.90
C VAL A 131 -5.48 -14.42 -8.82
N GLY A 132 -5.77 -13.16 -8.53
CA GLY A 132 -6.63 -12.32 -9.38
C GLY A 132 -6.06 -12.12 -10.79
N THR A 133 -4.74 -11.93 -10.89
CA THR A 133 -4.05 -11.75 -12.16
C THR A 133 -4.04 -13.05 -12.96
N VAL A 134 -3.69 -14.18 -12.34
CA VAL A 134 -3.70 -15.51 -12.99
C VAL A 134 -5.08 -15.86 -13.51
N ARG A 135 -6.15 -15.65 -12.71
CA ARG A 135 -7.53 -15.88 -13.16
C ARG A 135 -7.91 -15.05 -14.39
N ARG A 136 -7.48 -13.79 -14.43
CA ARG A 136 -7.77 -12.91 -15.58
C ARG A 136 -7.02 -13.36 -16.82
N VAL A 137 -5.76 -13.73 -16.68
CA VAL A 137 -4.94 -14.25 -17.78
C VAL A 137 -5.51 -15.57 -18.29
N SER A 138 -5.89 -16.52 -17.42
CA SER A 138 -6.45 -17.81 -17.85
C SER A 138 -7.77 -17.67 -18.61
N THR A 139 -8.63 -16.73 -18.22
CA THR A 139 -9.87 -16.45 -18.96
C THR A 139 -9.61 -15.78 -20.31
N ALA A 140 -8.59 -14.93 -20.41
CA ALA A 140 -8.17 -14.33 -21.68
C ALA A 140 -7.52 -15.36 -22.63
N SER A 141 -6.73 -16.30 -22.09
CA SER A 141 -6.14 -17.41 -22.85
C SER A 141 -7.19 -18.39 -23.37
N CYS A 142 -8.37 -18.48 -22.74
CA CYS A 142 -9.47 -19.34 -23.20
C CYS A 142 -10.32 -18.73 -24.33
N CYS A 143 -10.07 -17.49 -24.77
CA CYS A 143 -10.75 -16.97 -25.97
C CYS A 143 -9.96 -15.90 -26.72
N PRO A 144 -9.13 -16.29 -27.70
CA PRO A 144 -8.61 -15.38 -28.72
C PRO A 144 -9.47 -15.34 -30.00
N ARG A 145 -10.49 -16.22 -30.15
CA ARG A 145 -11.19 -16.39 -31.44
C ARG A 145 -12.62 -16.97 -31.45
N CYS A 146 -13.44 -16.81 -30.42
CA CYS A 146 -14.90 -17.04 -30.60
C CYS A 146 -15.59 -15.78 -31.11
N ARG A 147 -15.42 -15.54 -32.41
CA ARG A 147 -16.46 -14.93 -33.23
C ARG A 147 -17.55 -16.01 -33.34
N CYS A 148 -18.55 -15.99 -32.46
CA CYS A 148 -19.80 -16.67 -32.76
C CYS A 148 -20.58 -15.72 -33.68
N GLY A 149 -20.75 -16.15 -34.93
CA GLY A 149 -21.71 -15.55 -35.84
C GLY A 149 -23.14 -15.81 -35.39
#